data_AF-V5BTP2-F1
#
_entry.id   AF-V5BTP2-F1
#
_cell.length_a   1.000
_cell.length_b   1.000
_cell.length_c   1.000
_cell.angle_alpha   90.00
_cell.angle_beta   90.00
_cell.angle_gamma   90.00
#
_symmetry.space_group_name_H-M   'P 1'
#
loop_
_entity.id
_entity.type
_entity.pdbx_description
1 polymer ?
#
loop_
_entity_poly.entity_id
_entity_poly.type
_entity_poly.pdbx_seq_one_letter_code
_entity_poly.pdbx_strand_id
1 'polypeptide(L)'
;MLQQNKYRPTRNTIKLKLDHLGLLISGEWAKNNQTRLINTRHVSVWVKALLKSVDHDETLQIIGRVSADVNSLLTHNIAHDAITVDRYYALDDEAQF
;
A
#
# COMPACT_ATOMS: atom_id res chain seq x y z
N MET A 1 9.32 -30.73 16.62
CA MET A 1 9.15 -29.28 16.36
C MET A 1 7.90 -29.09 15.51
N LEU A 2 6.90 -28.35 15.99
CA LEU A 2 5.67 -28.04 15.25
C LEU A 2 5.54 -26.52 15.17
N GLN A 3 6.12 -25.91 14.14
CA GLN A 3 5.83 -24.51 13.79
C GLN A 3 5.83 -24.36 12.28
N GLN A 4 5.00 -23.44 11.79
CA GLN A 4 4.87 -22.95 10.40
C GLN A 4 3.73 -23.50 9.51
N ASN A 5 2.54 -23.79 10.06
CA ASN A 5 1.35 -23.96 9.20
C ASN A 5 0.11 -23.14 9.63
N LYS A 6 0.31 -21.90 10.11
CA LYS A 6 -0.83 -21.04 10.52
C LYS A 6 -0.63 -19.56 10.21
N TYR A 7 -0.35 -19.20 8.95
CA TYR A 7 -0.83 -17.92 8.42
C TYR A 7 -0.77 -17.90 6.89
N ARG A 8 -1.52 -18.78 6.22
CA ARG A 8 -1.85 -18.50 4.82
C ARG A 8 -2.91 -17.38 4.83
N PRO A 9 -2.65 -16.24 4.19
CA PRO A 9 -3.65 -15.20 4.04
C PRO A 9 -4.92 -15.76 3.44
N THR A 10 -6.05 -15.53 4.09
CA THR A 10 -7.32 -15.85 3.46
C THR A 10 -7.72 -14.70 2.55
N ARG A 11 -8.48 -15.00 1.49
CA ARG A 11 -9.16 -13.98 0.67
C ARG A 11 -9.94 -12.97 1.52
N ASN A 12 -10.53 -13.43 2.63
CA ASN A 12 -11.27 -12.58 3.57
C ASN A 12 -10.34 -11.58 4.27
N THR A 13 -9.16 -12.02 4.72
CA THR A 13 -8.15 -11.14 5.33
C THR A 13 -7.68 -10.05 4.37
N ILE A 14 -7.42 -10.43 3.12
CA ILE A 14 -7.05 -9.47 2.05
C ILE A 14 -8.18 -8.47 1.83
N LYS A 15 -9.41 -8.96 1.67
CA LYS A 15 -10.59 -8.11 1.47
C LYS A 15 -10.77 -7.09 2.60
N LEU A 16 -10.73 -7.52 3.86
CA LEU A 16 -10.93 -6.63 5.01
C LEU A 16 -9.88 -5.50 5.04
N LYS A 17 -8.62 -5.82 4.73
CA LYS A 17 -7.54 -4.81 4.69
C LYS A 17 -7.73 -3.83 3.54
N LEU A 18 -8.10 -4.31 2.35
CA LEU A 18 -8.36 -3.46 1.20
C LEU A 18 -9.61 -2.59 1.40
N ASP A 19 -10.67 -3.11 2.00
CA ASP A 19 -11.88 -2.35 2.32
C ASP A 19 -11.54 -1.20 3.29
N HIS A 20 -10.73 -1.46 4.32
CA HIS A 20 -10.28 -0.44 5.26
C HIS A 20 -9.41 0.64 4.58
N LEU A 21 -8.45 0.22 3.75
CA LEU A 21 -7.65 1.15 2.93
C LEU A 21 -8.52 2.01 2.02
N GLY A 22 -9.49 1.41 1.34
CA GLY A 22 -10.42 2.11 0.46
C GLY A 22 -11.22 3.17 1.20
N LEU A 23 -11.68 2.88 2.41
CA LEU A 23 -12.39 3.85 3.25
C LEU A 23 -11.50 5.06 3.60
N LEU A 24 -10.26 4.83 4.04
CA LEU A 24 -9.32 5.90 4.39
C LEU A 24 -8.96 6.76 3.17
N ILE A 25 -8.61 6.12 2.05
CA ILE A 25 -8.19 6.82 0.83
C ILE A 25 -9.34 7.64 0.25
N SER A 26 -10.54 7.08 0.19
CA SER A 26 -11.72 7.81 -0.31
C SER A 26 -12.11 8.97 0.60
N GLY A 27 -11.97 8.82 1.92
CA GLY A 27 -12.15 9.90 2.89
C GLY A 27 -11.19 11.07 2.67
N GLU A 28 -9.91 10.81 2.38
CA GLU A 28 -8.96 11.87 2.00
C GLU A 28 -9.30 12.52 0.67
N TRP A 29 -9.74 11.73 -0.31
CA TRP A 29 -10.07 12.23 -1.64
C TRP A 29 -11.33 13.10 -1.65
N ALA A 30 -12.20 12.97 -0.66
CA ALA A 30 -13.35 13.84 -0.49
C ALA A 30 -12.99 15.25 0.04
N LYS A 31 -11.75 15.47 0.50
CA LYS A 31 -11.28 16.79 0.96
C LYS A 31 -10.96 17.74 -0.20
N ASN A 32 -10.75 19.01 0.12
CA ASN A 32 -10.21 19.98 -0.83
C ASN A 32 -8.81 19.55 -1.30
N ASN A 33 -8.53 19.69 -2.60
CA ASN A 33 -7.25 19.36 -3.21
C ASN A 33 -6.04 20.04 -2.55
N GLN A 34 -6.23 21.22 -1.96
CA GLN A 34 -5.17 21.97 -1.27
C GLN A 34 -4.85 21.41 0.13
N THR A 35 -5.73 20.60 0.71
CA THR A 35 -5.60 20.10 2.09
C THR A 35 -5.55 18.58 2.20
N ARG A 36 -5.88 17.85 1.12
CA ARG A 36 -5.78 16.39 1.11
C ARG A 36 -4.34 15.93 1.25
N LEU A 37 -4.14 14.88 2.04
CA LEU A 37 -2.80 14.33 2.29
C LEU A 37 -2.42 13.21 1.32
N ILE A 38 -3.44 12.59 0.71
CA ILE A 38 -3.29 11.53 -0.27
C ILE A 38 -3.70 12.08 -1.65
N ASN A 39 -2.82 11.94 -2.63
CA ASN A 39 -3.05 12.41 -4.00
C ASN A 39 -2.90 11.26 -5.00
N THR A 40 -3.13 11.56 -6.28
CA THR A 40 -3.06 10.59 -7.37
C THR A 40 -1.70 9.89 -7.47
N ARG A 41 -0.58 10.59 -7.20
CA ARG A 41 0.77 10.00 -7.27
C ARG A 41 0.93 8.87 -6.24
N HIS A 42 0.48 9.06 -5.01
CA HIS A 42 0.57 8.01 -3.98
C HIS A 42 -0.23 6.77 -4.40
N VAL A 43 -1.45 6.97 -4.89
CA VAL A 43 -2.30 5.87 -5.36
C VAL A 43 -1.65 5.13 -6.53
N SER A 44 -1.04 5.84 -7.47
CA SER A 44 -0.30 5.21 -8.57
C SER A 44 0.88 4.37 -8.08
N VAL A 45 1.64 4.84 -7.10
CA VAL A 45 2.75 4.06 -6.49
C VAL A 45 2.21 2.80 -5.83
N TRP A 46 1.16 2.91 -5.00
CA TRP A 46 0.59 1.76 -4.30
C TRP A 46 -0.05 0.74 -5.24
N VAL A 47 -0.74 1.18 -6.31
CA VAL A 47 -1.32 0.27 -7.31
C VAL A 47 -0.22 -0.51 -8.02
N LYS A 48 0.86 0.15 -8.47
CA LYS A 48 2.00 -0.54 -9.10
C LYS A 48 2.61 -1.58 -8.16
N ALA A 49 2.82 -1.21 -6.90
CA ALA A 49 3.37 -2.11 -5.90
C ALA A 49 2.47 -3.33 -5.65
N LEU A 50 1.15 -3.11 -5.56
CA LEU A 50 0.17 -4.18 -5.35
C LEU A 50 0.08 -5.12 -6.56
N LEU A 51 0.09 -4.59 -7.78
CA LEU A 51 0.09 -5.41 -8.99
C LEU A 51 1.32 -6.32 -9.03
N LYS A 52 2.52 -5.77 -8.84
CA LYS A 52 3.75 -6.56 -8.78
C LYS A 52 3.72 -7.59 -7.64
N SER A 53 3.14 -7.26 -6.49
CA SER A 53 3.08 -8.19 -5.35
C SER A 53 2.27 -9.47 -5.60
N VAL A 54 1.40 -9.48 -6.63
CA VAL A 54 0.66 -10.68 -7.02
C VAL A 54 1.62 -11.70 -7.65
N ASP A 55 2.55 -11.24 -8.49
CA ASP A 55 3.50 -12.10 -9.19
C ASP A 55 4.55 -12.71 -8.25
N HIS A 56 4.77 -12.07 -7.10
CA HIS A 56 5.77 -12.48 -6.10
C HIS A 56 5.17 -13.19 -4.86
N ASP A 57 3.85 -13.42 -4.79
CA ASP A 57 3.14 -13.94 -3.60
C ASP A 57 3.34 -13.08 -2.33
N GLU A 58 3.56 -11.77 -2.51
CA GLU A 58 3.84 -10.80 -1.44
C GLU A 58 2.64 -9.90 -1.10
N THR A 59 1.46 -10.19 -1.66
CA THR A 59 0.30 -9.29 -1.61
C THR A 59 -0.05 -8.80 -0.21
N LEU A 60 -0.04 -9.67 0.81
CA LEU A 60 -0.32 -9.23 2.18
C LEU A 60 0.76 -8.32 2.77
N GLN A 61 2.03 -8.60 2.48
CA GLN A 61 3.14 -7.79 2.96
C GLN A 61 3.03 -6.39 2.36
N ILE A 62 2.76 -6.30 1.06
CA ILE A 62 2.57 -5.01 0.39
C ILE A 62 1.33 -4.27 0.89
N ILE A 63 0.19 -4.94 1.08
CA ILE A 63 -1.00 -4.32 1.71
C ILE A 63 -0.65 -3.76 3.10
N GLY A 64 0.16 -4.48 3.89
CA GLY A 64 0.62 -4.01 5.20
C GLY A 64 1.47 -2.74 5.11
N ARG A 65 2.39 -2.68 4.15
CA ARG A 65 3.24 -1.49 3.91
C ARG A 65 2.42 -0.29 3.41
N VAL A 66 1.49 -0.50 2.49
CA VAL A 66 0.55 0.54 2.03
C VAL A 66 -0.29 1.07 3.19
N SER A 67 -0.76 0.19 4.07
CA SER A 67 -1.50 0.58 5.28
C SER A 67 -0.67 1.46 6.22
N ALA A 68 0.61 1.13 6.40
CA ALA A 68 1.53 1.92 7.20
C ALA A 68 1.79 3.30 6.58
N ASP A 69 1.98 3.38 5.26
CA ASP A 69 2.18 4.64 4.54
C ASP A 69 0.92 5.53 4.59
N VAL A 70 -0.27 4.96 4.36
CA VAL A 70 -1.55 5.68 4.51
C VAL A 70 -1.67 6.26 5.92
N ASN A 71 -1.49 5.44 6.95
CA ASN A 71 -1.59 5.93 8.33
C ASN A 71 -0.54 7.01 8.62
N SER A 72 0.69 6.84 8.14
CA SER A 72 1.78 7.81 8.38
C SER A 72 1.54 9.15 7.69
N LEU A 73 0.96 9.15 6.48
CA LEU A 73 0.54 10.39 5.82
C LEU A 73 -0.58 11.07 6.62
N LEU A 74 -1.62 10.32 7.00
CA LEU A 74 -2.77 10.85 7.77
C LEU A 74 -2.38 11.44 9.12
N THR A 75 -1.35 10.86 9.75
CA THR A 75 -0.83 11.29 11.05
C THR A 75 0.33 12.28 10.94
N HIS A 76 0.68 12.75 9.72
CA HIS A 76 1.78 13.67 9.45
C HIS A 76 3.16 13.16 9.91
N ASN A 77 3.33 11.83 10.01
CA ASN A 77 4.60 11.19 10.37
C ASN A 77 5.58 11.12 9.19
N ILE A 78 5.09 11.20 7.95
CA ILE A 78 5.91 11.30 6.75
C ILE A 78 5.38 12.41 5.83
N ALA A 79 6.29 13.04 5.09
CA ALA A 79 5.96 14.01 4.06
C ALA A 79 5.38 13.31 2.82
N HIS A 80 4.65 14.07 1.99
CA HIS A 80 4.03 13.56 0.76
C HIS A 80 5.04 12.97 -0.22
N ASP A 81 6.17 13.65 -0.39
CA ASP A 81 7.24 13.28 -1.32
C ASP A 81 8.02 12.04 -0.87
N ALA A 82 7.87 11.61 0.39
CA ALA A 82 8.47 10.39 0.89
C ALA A 82 7.94 9.15 0.16
N ILE A 83 6.72 9.17 -0.39
CA ILE A 83 6.11 8.04 -1.11
C ILE A 83 6.65 7.95 -2.54
N THR A 84 7.65 7.09 -2.71
CA THR A 84 8.32 6.81 -3.98
C THR A 84 8.23 5.33 -4.34
N VAL A 85 8.56 4.98 -5.59
CA VAL A 85 8.45 3.59 -6.09
C VAL A 85 9.46 2.67 -5.40
N ASP A 86 10.67 3.18 -5.17
CA ASP A 86 11.78 2.52 -4.47
C ASP A 86 11.44 2.15 -3.02
N ARG A 87 10.41 2.75 -2.41
CA ARG A 87 9.88 2.29 -1.13
C ARG A 87 9.32 0.88 -1.20
N TYR A 88 8.91 0.37 -2.35
CA TYR A 88 8.23 -0.92 -2.46
C TYR A 88 9.11 -1.98 -3.09
N TYR A 89 9.78 -1.62 -4.18
CA TYR A 89 10.70 -2.47 -4.92
C TYR A 89 11.89 -1.63 -5.40
N ALA A 90 13.09 -2.19 -5.43
CA ALA A 90 14.27 -1.48 -5.94
C ALA A 90 14.10 -1.12 -7.42
N LEU A 91 14.64 0.02 -7.85
CA LEU A 91 14.53 0.50 -9.25
C LEU A 91 15.12 -0.48 -10.27
N ASP A 92 16.08 -1.32 -9.87
CA ASP A 92 16.68 -2.34 -10.73
C ASP A 92 15.68 -3.43 -11.14
N ASP A 93 14.56 -3.56 -10.43
CA ASP A 93 13.50 -4.48 -10.80
C ASP A 93 12.57 -3.93 -11.91
N GLU A 94 12.76 -2.67 -12.36
CA GLU A 94 11.97 -2.07 -13.46
C GLU A 94 12.56 -2.35 -14.86
N ALA A 95 13.68 -3.06 -14.96
CA ALA A 95 14.41 -3.27 -16.22
C ALA A 95 13.76 -4.28 -17.20
N GLN A 96 12.46 -4.62 -17.08
CA GLN A 96 11.82 -5.64 -17.93
C GLN A 96 10.39 -5.33 -18.38
N PHE A 97 10.10 -4.10 -18.83
CA PHE A 97 8.91 -3.85 -19.66
C PHE A 97 9.21 -2.90 -20.82
#